data_AF-A0A1J8Q8N6-F1
#
_entry.id   AF-A0A1J8Q8N6-F1
#
_cell.length_a   1.000
_cell.length_b   1.000
_cell.length_c   1.000
_cell.angle_alpha   90.00
_cell.angle_beta   90.00
_cell.angle_gamma   90.00
#
_symmetry.space_group_name_H-M   'P 1'
#
loop_
_entity.id
_entity.type
_entity.pdbx_description
1 polymer ?
#
loop_
_entity_poly.entity_id
_entity_poly.type
_entity_poly.pdbx_seq_one_letter_code
_entity_poly.pdbx_strand_id
1 'polypeptide(L)'
;MSALYSYEAARRRDHMIERVTMALEIIAKEMRPEVAAVFSAFPTLLRLPAWLPGMRLKRVSPLAKELATEGMEKPFAYTEHGLATGSISSCMVSDHLLKLHESDDDSSWYKKAIKESAATAFGAGVETLLC
;
A
#
# COMPACT_ATOMS: atom_id res chain seq x y z
N MET A 1 -3.40 10.67 6.67
CA MET A 1 -2.09 10.00 6.92
C MET A 1 -1.68 10.06 8.39
N SER A 2 -2.00 11.15 9.11
CA SER A 2 -1.65 11.36 10.51
C SER A 2 -2.02 10.20 11.45
N ALA A 3 -3.23 9.65 11.36
CA ALA A 3 -3.66 8.53 12.21
C ALA A 3 -2.87 7.22 11.99
N LEU A 4 -2.36 6.98 10.79
CA LEU A 4 -1.66 5.72 10.44
C LEU A 4 -0.15 5.85 10.62
N TYR A 5 0.42 6.97 10.16
CA TYR A 5 1.87 7.15 10.01
C TYR A 5 2.42 8.37 10.76
N SER A 6 1.59 9.11 11.53
CA SER A 6 1.96 10.41 12.12
C SER A 6 2.48 11.41 11.08
N TYR A 7 2.01 11.26 9.85
CA TYR A 7 2.40 12.11 8.73
C TYR A 7 1.26 13.05 8.37
N GLU A 8 1.49 14.34 8.52
CA GLU A 8 0.55 15.37 8.09
C GLU A 8 0.77 15.63 6.60
N ALA A 9 -0.16 15.15 5.77
CA ALA A 9 -0.05 15.32 4.33
C ALA A 9 -0.08 16.81 3.98
N ALA A 10 0.82 17.25 3.10
CA ALA A 10 0.84 18.64 2.69
C ALA A 10 -0.49 19.03 2.02
N ARG A 11 -1.05 20.18 2.39
CA ARG A 11 -2.34 20.68 1.89
C ARG A 11 -2.39 20.85 0.35
N ARG A 12 -1.24 20.82 -0.33
CA ARG A 12 -1.11 20.81 -1.79
C ARG A 12 -0.02 19.84 -2.23
N ARG A 13 -0.41 18.88 -3.08
CA ARG A 13 0.45 17.94 -3.82
C ARG A 13 1.43 17.16 -2.94
N ASP A 14 0.87 16.28 -2.13
CA ASP A 14 1.66 15.29 -1.43
C ASP A 14 2.12 14.19 -2.40
N HIS A 15 3.44 14.03 -2.56
CA HIS A 15 4.01 13.05 -3.47
C HIS A 15 3.64 11.61 -3.10
N MET A 16 3.45 11.30 -1.81
CA MET A 16 3.06 9.96 -1.38
C MET A 16 1.60 9.67 -1.77
N ILE A 17 0.72 10.66 -1.60
CA ILE A 17 -0.68 10.53 -2.02
C ILE A 17 -0.76 10.39 -3.54
N GLU A 18 -0.06 11.23 -4.30
CA GLU A 18 -0.06 11.19 -5.77
C GLU A 18 0.36 9.81 -6.32
N ARG A 19 1.40 9.20 -5.73
CA ARG A 19 1.86 7.87 -6.12
C ARG A 19 0.81 6.79 -5.86
N VAL A 20 0.14 6.83 -4.71
CA VAL A 20 -0.92 5.87 -4.36
C VAL A 20 -2.15 6.09 -5.22
N THR A 21 -2.54 7.34 -5.48
CA THR A 21 -3.64 7.66 -6.41
C THR A 21 -3.37 7.11 -7.80
N MET A 22 -2.17 7.32 -8.37
CA MET A 22 -1.80 6.73 -9.66
C MET A 22 -1.84 5.21 -9.64
N ALA A 23 -1.39 4.57 -8.55
CA ALA A 23 -1.47 3.12 -8.39
C ALA A 23 -2.93 2.62 -8.43
N LEU A 24 -3.82 3.28 -7.68
CA LEU A 24 -5.24 2.95 -7.61
C LEU A 24 -5.93 3.16 -8.96
N GLU A 25 -5.63 4.25 -9.67
CA GLU A 25 -6.16 4.49 -11.02
C GLU A 25 -5.75 3.40 -12.01
N ILE A 26 -4.47 2.99 -11.97
CA ILE A 26 -3.96 1.91 -12.81
C ILE A 26 -4.65 0.59 -12.47
N ILE A 27 -4.81 0.29 -11.18
CA ILE A 27 -5.50 -0.92 -10.71
C ILE A 27 -6.96 -0.89 -11.17
N ALA A 28 -7.70 0.19 -10.92
CA ALA A 28 -9.10 0.33 -11.31
C ALA A 28 -9.30 0.21 -12.84
N LYS A 29 -8.36 0.74 -13.63
CA LYS A 29 -8.40 0.67 -15.09
C LYS A 29 -8.15 -0.74 -15.64
N GLU A 30 -7.26 -1.50 -15.00
CA GLU A 30 -6.89 -2.84 -15.47
C GLU A 30 -7.75 -3.95 -14.83
N MET A 31 -8.22 -3.77 -13.60
CA MET A 31 -9.14 -4.65 -12.87
C MET A 31 -10.60 -4.22 -13.04
N ARG A 32 -11.03 -4.05 -14.29
CA ARG A 32 -12.45 -3.82 -14.58
C ARG A 32 -13.30 -5.00 -14.12
N PRO A 33 -14.58 -4.79 -13.75
CA PRO A 33 -15.44 -5.86 -13.26
C PRO A 33 -15.50 -7.09 -14.18
N GLU A 34 -15.52 -6.86 -15.50
CA GLU A 34 -15.57 -7.94 -16.50
C GLU A 34 -14.25 -8.72 -16.53
N VAL A 35 -13.13 -8.02 -16.38
CA VAL A 35 -11.79 -8.63 -16.33
C VAL A 35 -11.63 -9.43 -15.04
N ALA A 36 -12.03 -8.87 -13.91
CA ALA A 36 -12.00 -9.52 -12.61
C ALA A 36 -12.86 -10.80 -12.59
N ALA A 37 -14.08 -10.75 -13.15
CA ALA A 37 -14.96 -11.90 -13.25
C ALA A 37 -14.34 -13.04 -14.08
N VAL A 38 -13.69 -12.72 -15.21
CA VAL A 38 -13.01 -13.72 -16.06
C VAL A 38 -11.83 -14.37 -15.34
N PHE A 39 -10.98 -13.58 -14.68
CA PHE A 39 -9.84 -14.14 -13.93
C PHE A 39 -10.28 -14.91 -12.67
N SER A 40 -11.40 -14.53 -12.04
CA SER A 40 -11.98 -15.25 -10.91
C SER A 40 -12.61 -16.58 -11.34
N ALA A 41 -13.26 -16.63 -12.51
CA ALA A 41 -13.87 -17.85 -13.03
C ALA A 41 -12.81 -18.80 -13.63
N PHE A 42 -11.75 -18.26 -14.23
CA PHE A 42 -10.72 -19.03 -14.92
C PHE A 42 -9.31 -18.65 -14.43
N PRO A 43 -8.89 -19.10 -13.23
CA PRO A 43 -7.60 -18.76 -12.65
C PRO A 43 -6.41 -19.28 -13.47
N THR A 44 -6.61 -20.27 -14.34
CA THR A 44 -5.60 -20.78 -15.27
C THR A 44 -5.12 -19.72 -16.26
N LEU A 45 -5.93 -18.71 -16.56
CA LEU A 45 -5.55 -17.59 -17.45
C LEU A 45 -4.37 -16.78 -16.88
N LEU A 46 -4.20 -16.73 -15.55
CA LEU A 46 -3.05 -16.05 -14.92
C LEU A 46 -1.71 -16.70 -15.27
N ARG A 47 -1.70 -17.98 -15.69
CA ARG A 47 -0.50 -18.70 -16.11
C ARG A 47 -0.05 -18.30 -17.52
N LEU A 48 -0.92 -17.71 -18.33
CA LEU A 48 -0.61 -17.30 -19.70
C LEU A 48 0.45 -16.19 -19.72
N PRO A 49 1.34 -16.16 -20.73
CA PRO A 49 2.39 -15.15 -20.80
C PRO A 49 1.82 -13.76 -21.11
N ALA A 50 2.52 -12.71 -20.65
CA ALA A 50 2.04 -11.34 -20.67
C ALA A 50 1.90 -10.73 -22.08
N TRP A 51 2.53 -11.32 -23.09
CA TRP A 51 2.47 -10.87 -24.49
C TRP A 51 1.14 -11.21 -25.18
N LEU A 52 0.32 -12.09 -24.61
CA LEU A 52 -0.94 -12.53 -25.21
C LEU A 52 -1.99 -11.39 -25.20
N PRO A 53 -2.81 -11.23 -26.28
CA PRO A 53 -3.96 -10.33 -26.25
C PRO A 53 -4.89 -10.66 -25.07
N GLY A 54 -5.35 -9.63 -24.34
CA GLY A 54 -6.14 -9.80 -23.12
C GLY A 54 -5.34 -9.89 -21.81
N MET A 55 -4.03 -10.18 -21.85
CA MET A 55 -3.17 -10.28 -20.66
C MET A 55 -2.56 -8.94 -20.21
N ARG A 56 -3.29 -7.83 -20.41
CA ARG A 56 -2.81 -6.48 -20.03
C ARG A 56 -2.57 -6.35 -18.53
N LEU A 57 -3.44 -6.95 -17.71
CA LEU A 57 -3.28 -7.00 -16.26
C LEU A 57 -1.90 -7.55 -15.84
N LYS A 58 -1.41 -8.59 -16.54
CA LYS A 58 -0.09 -9.18 -16.27
C LYS A 58 1.07 -8.30 -16.74
N ARG A 59 0.87 -7.48 -17.78
CA ARG A 59 1.86 -6.49 -18.24
C ARG A 59 1.99 -5.30 -17.30
N VAL A 60 0.88 -4.89 -16.69
CA VAL A 60 0.84 -3.73 -15.79
C VAL A 60 1.13 -4.12 -14.34
N SER A 61 1.02 -5.42 -14.00
CA SER A 61 1.34 -5.96 -12.67
C SER A 61 2.70 -5.52 -12.10
N PRO A 62 3.82 -5.50 -12.84
CA PRO A 62 5.10 -5.03 -12.30
C PRO A 62 5.06 -3.56 -11.87
N LEU A 63 4.46 -2.70 -12.70
CA LEU A 63 4.32 -1.26 -12.42
C LEU A 63 3.37 -1.03 -11.24
N ALA A 64 2.23 -1.72 -11.20
CA ALA A 64 1.29 -1.64 -10.08
C ALA A 64 1.93 -2.13 -8.77
N LYS A 65 2.74 -3.19 -8.83
CA LYS A 65 3.48 -3.71 -7.68
C LYS A 65 4.55 -2.73 -7.22
N GLU A 66 5.28 -2.11 -8.13
CA GLU A 66 6.29 -1.10 -7.79
C GLU A 66 5.63 0.11 -7.11
N LEU A 67 4.59 0.67 -7.72
CA LEU A 67 3.86 1.82 -7.16
C LEU A 67 3.22 1.49 -5.81
N ALA A 68 2.65 0.29 -5.65
CA ALA A 68 2.15 -0.17 -4.36
C ALA A 68 3.28 -0.29 -3.33
N THR A 69 4.39 -0.92 -3.68
CA THR A 69 5.53 -1.10 -2.77
C THR A 69 6.07 0.26 -2.33
N GLU A 70 6.26 1.21 -3.25
CA GLU A 70 6.67 2.57 -2.90
C GLU A 70 5.67 3.27 -1.97
N GLY A 71 4.37 3.15 -2.27
CA GLY A 71 3.28 3.73 -1.46
C GLY A 71 3.14 3.11 -0.07
N MET A 72 3.67 1.89 0.13
CA MET A 72 3.70 1.19 1.41
C MET A 72 4.98 1.46 2.20
N GLU A 73 6.13 1.47 1.51
CA GLU A 73 7.45 1.54 2.16
C GLU A 73 7.81 2.93 2.61
N LYS A 74 7.56 3.95 1.78
CA LYS A 74 7.92 5.34 2.09
C LYS A 74 7.23 5.85 3.36
N PRO A 75 5.91 5.72 3.54
CA PRO A 75 5.26 6.20 4.77
C PRO A 75 5.62 5.36 5.99
N PHE A 76 5.81 4.04 5.84
CA PHE A 76 6.24 3.19 6.95
C PHE A 76 7.65 3.56 7.43
N ALA A 77 8.59 3.73 6.50
CA ALA A 77 9.96 4.15 6.82
C ALA A 77 10.01 5.55 7.46
N TYR A 78 9.13 6.46 7.02
CA TYR A 78 8.98 7.78 7.65
C TYR A 78 8.61 7.66 9.13
N THR A 79 7.59 6.85 9.46
CA THR A 79 7.17 6.65 10.85
C THR A 79 8.22 5.91 11.66
N GLU A 80 8.87 4.89 11.10
CA GLU A 80 9.93 4.15 11.78
C GLU A 80 11.12 5.07 12.13
N HIS A 81 11.56 5.90 11.18
CA HIS A 81 12.63 6.86 11.42
C HIS A 81 12.21 7.93 12.43
N GLY A 82 11.00 8.48 12.27
CA GLY A 82 10.45 9.48 13.17
C GLY A 82 10.26 8.98 14.61
N LEU A 83 9.94 7.68 14.77
CA LEU A 83 9.88 7.01 16.07
C LEU A 83 11.26 6.94 16.72
N ALA A 84 12.29 6.58 15.94
CA ALA A 84 13.67 6.51 16.42
C ALA A 84 14.23 7.89 16.81
N THR A 85 13.81 8.96 16.14
CA THR A 85 14.24 10.35 16.43
C THR A 85 13.36 11.06 17.45
N GLY A 86 12.26 10.46 17.90
CA GLY A 86 11.30 11.07 18.82
C GLY A 86 10.50 12.24 18.24
N SER A 87 10.39 12.32 16.90
CA SER A 87 9.79 13.46 16.18
C SER A 87 8.38 13.18 15.66
N ILE A 88 7.74 12.10 16.09
CA ILE A 88 6.38 11.71 15.67
C ILE A 88 5.40 11.70 16.85
N SER A 89 4.13 11.95 16.53
CA SER A 89 3.00 11.74 17.44
C SER A 89 2.54 10.27 17.46
N SER A 90 1.76 9.90 18.48
CA SER A 90 1.11 8.57 18.54
C SER A 90 0.21 8.36 17.33
N CYS A 91 0.44 7.24 16.65
CA CYS A 91 -0.28 6.76 15.48
C CYS A 91 -0.29 5.23 15.49
N MET A 92 -1.14 4.62 14.66
CA MET A 92 -1.29 3.17 14.64
C MET A 92 0.05 2.43 14.45
N VAL A 93 0.90 2.89 13.52
CA VAL A 93 2.20 2.24 13.27
C VAL A 93 3.16 2.44 14.45
N SER A 94 3.26 3.65 15.02
CA SER A 94 4.15 3.90 16.16
C SER A 94 3.74 3.11 17.39
N ASP A 95 2.45 3.05 17.69
CA ASP A 95 1.93 2.36 18.88
C ASP A 95 2.21 0.85 18.81
N HIS A 96 2.12 0.28 17.60
CA HIS A 96 2.45 -1.12 17.38
C HIS A 96 3.96 -1.40 17.34
N LEU A 97 4.77 -0.48 16.78
CA LEU A 97 6.23 -0.60 16.81
C LEU A 97 6.80 -0.50 18.22
N LEU A 98 6.22 0.36 19.07
CA LEU A 98 6.61 0.45 20.49
C LEU A 98 6.32 -0.85 21.24
N LYS A 99 5.15 -1.45 21.06
CA LYS A 99 4.80 -2.75 21.65
C LYS A 99 5.75 -3.86 21.20
N LEU A 100 6.17 -3.83 19.93
CA LEU A 100 7.10 -4.79 19.34
C LEU A 100 8.52 -4.62 19.92
N HIS A 101 8.90 -3.41 20.35
CA HIS A 101 10.16 -3.17 21.05
C HIS A 101 10.13 -3.58 22.53
N GLU A 102 8.96 -3.47 23.18
CA GLU A 102 8.76 -3.90 24.57
C GLU A 102 8.68 -5.42 24.71
N SER A 103 8.11 -6.12 23.71
CA SER A 103 8.17 -7.57 23.62
C SER A 103 9.48 -7.97 22.93
N ASP A 104 10.43 -8.59 23.63
CA ASP A 104 11.70 -9.11 23.09
C ASP A 104 11.53 -10.26 22.06
N ASP A 105 10.36 -10.34 21.41
CA ASP A 105 10.00 -11.28 20.37
C ASP A 105 10.17 -10.58 19.01
N ASP A 106 11.22 -10.94 18.28
CA ASP A 106 11.54 -10.40 16.95
C ASP A 106 10.57 -10.98 15.89
N SER A 107 9.31 -10.56 16.02
CA SER A 107 8.18 -11.08 15.28
C SER A 107 8.09 -10.36 13.93
N SER A 108 9.00 -10.73 13.02
CA SER A 108 9.04 -10.25 11.64
C SER A 108 7.66 -10.36 10.94
N TRP A 109 6.88 -11.39 11.27
CA TRP A 109 5.53 -11.56 10.77
C TRP A 109 4.57 -10.49 11.26
N TYR A 110 4.68 -10.07 12.53
CA TYR A 110 3.83 -9.04 13.12
C TYR A 110 4.16 -7.66 12.55
N LYS A 111 5.45 -7.33 12.40
CA LYS A 111 5.89 -6.10 11.71
C LYS A 111 5.35 -6.04 10.28
N LYS A 112 5.39 -7.16 9.55
CA LYS A 112 4.82 -7.27 8.21
C LYS A 112 3.30 -7.05 8.21
N ALA A 113 2.57 -7.66 9.15
CA ALA A 113 1.12 -7.48 9.27
C ALA A 113 0.73 -6.03 9.54
N ILE A 114 1.47 -5.31 10.41
CA ILE A 114 1.25 -3.89 10.68
C ILE A 114 1.48 -3.05 9.42
N LYS A 115 2.58 -3.30 8.70
CA LYS A 115 2.91 -2.61 7.44
C LYS A 115 1.82 -2.82 6.39
N GLU A 116 1.35 -4.06 6.20
CA GLU A 116 0.30 -4.39 5.24
C GLU A 116 -1.08 -3.82 5.63
N SER A 117 -1.39 -3.83 6.93
CA SER A 117 -2.65 -3.27 7.45
C SER A 117 -2.70 -1.75 7.30
N ALA A 118 -1.63 -1.05 7.68
CA ALA A 118 -1.51 0.40 7.54
C ALA A 118 -1.56 0.85 6.07
N ALA A 119 -0.90 0.09 5.19
CA ALA A 119 -0.95 0.30 3.76
C ALA A 119 -2.36 0.17 3.19
N THR A 120 -3.08 -0.89 3.56
CA THR A 120 -4.45 -1.14 3.10
C THR A 120 -5.40 -0.04 3.56
N ALA A 121 -5.33 0.34 4.84
CA ALA A 121 -6.13 1.42 5.40
C ALA A 121 -5.82 2.77 4.72
N PHE A 122 -4.54 3.04 4.41
CA PHE A 122 -4.14 4.24 3.68
C PHE A 122 -4.69 4.25 2.26
N GLY A 123 -4.52 3.15 1.51
CA GLY A 123 -5.05 3.02 0.16
C GLY A 123 -6.56 3.20 0.12
N ALA A 124 -7.30 2.57 1.02
CA ALA A 124 -8.76 2.71 1.12
C ALA A 124 -9.18 4.15 1.47
N GLY A 125 -8.45 4.82 2.37
CA GLY A 125 -8.69 6.22 2.69
C GLY A 125 -8.43 7.16 1.52
N VAL A 126 -7.37 6.91 0.74
CA VAL A 126 -7.06 7.66 -0.49
C VAL A 126 -8.17 7.45 -1.53
N GLU A 127 -8.60 6.22 -1.76
CA GLU A 127 -9.66 5.89 -2.72
C GLU A 127 -11.00 6.56 -2.37
N THR A 128 -11.42 6.48 -1.11
CA THR A 128 -12.73 6.96 -0.66
C THR A 128 -12.81 8.47 -0.43
N LEU A 129 -11.70 9.14 -0.13
CA LEU A 129 -11.69 10.58 0.19
C LEU A 129 -11.29 11.48 -0.99
N LEU A 130 -10.72 10.91 -2.06
CA LEU A 130 -10.33 11.65 -3.27
C LEU A 130 -11.30 11.46 -4.45
N CYS A 131 -12.30 10.57 -4.34
CA CYS A 131 -13.45 10.49 -5.24
C CYS A 131 -14.59 11.41 -4.74
#